data_AF-A0A517Y2S9-F1
#
_entry.id   AF-A0A517Y2S9-F1
#
_cell.length_a   1.000
_cell.length_b   1.000
_cell.length_c   1.000
_cell.angle_alpha   90.00
_cell.angle_beta   90.00
_cell.angle_gamma   90.00
#
_symmetry.space_group_name_H-M   'P 1'
#
loop_
_entity.id
_entity.type
_entity.pdbx_description
1 polymer ?
#
loop_
_entity_poly.entity_id
_entity_poly.type
_entity_poly.pdbx_seq_one_letter_code
_entity_poly.pdbx_strand_id
1 'polypeptide(L)' 'MASVFILQHVHERDDGSEDVKLIGVYSSRAAAAAAVDRMSRRPGFVDAAAGFHIDEYRLDQDQWAEGYATVGG' A
#
# COMPACT_ATOMS: atom_id res chain seq x y z
N MET A 1 8.26 19.77 7.58
CA MET A 1 8.20 18.31 7.81
C MET A 1 7.96 17.65 6.46
N ALA A 2 8.70 16.60 6.12
CA ALA A 2 8.55 15.91 4.84
C ALA A 2 7.49 14.81 4.96
N SER A 3 6.65 14.67 3.93
CA SER A 3 5.75 13.53 3.76
C SER A 3 6.31 12.57 2.73
N VAL A 4 6.01 11.30 2.89
CA VAL A 4 6.20 10.24 1.88
C VAL A 4 4.84 9.65 1.52
N PHE A 5 4.78 9.00 0.37
CA PHE A 5 3.58 8.38 -0.17
C PHE A 5 3.85 6.90 -0.34
N ILE A 6 3.18 6.07 0.45
CA ILE A 6 3.28 4.62 0.40
C ILE A 6 2.31 4.13 -0.67
N LEU A 7 2.83 3.38 -1.66
CA LEU A 7 2.00 2.67 -2.62
C LEU A 7 1.94 1.20 -2.23
N GLN A 8 0.73 0.72 -2.01
CA GLN A 8 0.44 -0.68 -1.72
C GLN A 8 -0.61 -1.24 -2.70
N HIS A 9 -0.62 -2.56 -2.87
CA HIS A 9 -1.69 -3.28 -3.55
C HIS A 9 -2.32 -4.28 -2.59
N VAL A 10 -3.63 -4.18 -2.37
CA VAL A 10 -4.40 -5.10 -1.52
C VAL A 10 -5.19 -6.03 -2.42
N HIS A 11 -4.98 -7.33 -2.22
CA HIS A 11 -5.76 -8.37 -2.87
C HIS A 11 -6.54 -9.13 -1.81
N GLU A 12 -7.86 -8.94 -1.79
CA GLU A 12 -8.78 -9.74 -0.97
C GLU A 12 -8.93 -11.13 -1.60
N ARG A 13 -8.75 -12.17 -0.79
CA ARG A 13 -8.89 -13.58 -1.18
C ARG A 13 -10.29 -14.09 -0.86
N ASP A 14 -10.66 -15.21 -1.48
CA ASP A 14 -11.98 -15.83 -1.30
C ASP A 14 -12.28 -16.23 0.17
N ASP A 15 -11.25 -16.43 0.99
CA ASP A 15 -11.37 -16.72 2.42
C ASP A 15 -11.52 -15.46 3.30
N GLY A 16 -11.63 -14.28 2.68
CA GLY A 16 -11.72 -12.98 3.35
C GLY A 16 -10.39 -12.47 3.89
N SER A 17 -9.27 -13.17 3.64
CA SER A 17 -7.95 -12.67 4.01
C SER A 17 -7.43 -11.64 3.00
N GLU A 18 -6.70 -10.65 3.50
CA GLU A 18 -6.02 -9.66 2.66
C GLU A 18 -4.56 -10.05 2.42
N ASP A 19 -4.14 -9.98 1.16
CA ASP A 19 -2.74 -10.11 0.75
C ASP A 19 -2.22 -8.76 0.28
N VAL A 20 -1.53 -8.06 1.19
CA VAL A 20 -1.01 -6.70 0.97
C VAL A 20 0.42 -6.74 0.43
N LYS A 21 0.65 -6.04 -0.68
CA LYS A 21 1.97 -5.90 -1.33
C LYS A 21 2.42 -4.45 -1.26
N LEU A 22 3.50 -4.18 -0.53
CA LEU A 22 4.19 -2.89 -0.60
C LEU A 22 4.91 -2.78 -1.96
N ILE A 23 4.52 -1.80 -2.76
CA ILE A 23 5.07 -1.57 -4.10
C ILE A 23 6.23 -0.57 -4.05
N GLY A 24 6.10 0.48 -3.23
CA GLY A 24 7.14 1.49 -3.11
C GLY A 24 6.78 2.64 -2.17
N VAL A 25 7.80 3.43 -1.83
CA VAL A 25 7.69 4.65 -1.03
C VAL A 25 8.22 5.81 -1.86
N TYR A 26 7.42 6.85 -2.01
CA TYR A 26 7.68 7.97 -2.93
C TYR A 26 7.72 9.30 -2.18
N SER A 27 8.55 10.23 -2.65
CA SER A 27 8.63 11.59 -2.08
C SER A 27 7.49 12.52 -2.52
N SER A 28 6.65 12.08 -3.46
CA SER A 28 5.49 12.85 -3.93
C SER A 28 4.36 11.94 -4.41
N ARG A 29 3.12 12.44 -4.28
CA ARG A 29 1.92 11.75 -4.77
C ARG A 29 1.97 11.49 -6.28
N ALA A 30 2.53 12.43 -7.05
CA ALA A 30 2.67 12.30 -8.49
C ALA A 30 3.59 11.13 -8.88
N ALA A 31 4.71 10.94 -8.15
CA ALA A 31 5.60 9.80 -8.38
C ALA A 31 4.93 8.46 -8.03
N ALA A 32 4.16 8.42 -6.94
CA ALA A 32 3.36 7.24 -6.59
C ALA A 32 2.28 6.93 -7.65
N ALA A 33 1.60 7.94 -8.17
CA ALA A 33 0.60 7.77 -9.24
C ALA A 33 1.24 7.23 -10.54
N ALA A 34 2.39 7.76 -10.95
CA ALA A 34 3.13 7.23 -12.10
C ALA A 34 3.57 5.76 -11.88
N ALA A 35 3.81 5.37 -10.62
CA ALA A 35 4.07 3.98 -10.27
C ALA A 35 2.82 3.09 -10.33
N VAL A 36 1.63 3.60 -10.00
CA VAL A 36 0.37 2.88 -10.25
C VAL A 36 0.21 2.60 -11.74
N ASP A 37 0.41 3.61 -12.59
CA ASP A 37 0.25 3.46 -14.04
C ASP A 37 1.19 2.38 -14.59
N ARG A 38 2.46 2.35 -14.16
CA ARG A 38 3.40 1.31 -14.65
C ARG A 38 3.11 -0.07 -14.07
N MET A 39 2.65 -0.16 -12.83
CA MET A 39 2.47 -1.45 -12.13
C MET A 39 1.14 -2.12 -12.46
N SER A 40 0.08 -1.35 -12.72
CA SER A 40 -1.23 -1.86 -13.16
C SER A 40 -1.19 -2.64 -14.47
N ARG A 41 -0.11 -2.51 -15.26
CA ARG A 41 0.09 -3.27 -16.51
C ARG A 41 0.92 -4.55 -16.33
N ARG A 42 1.36 -4.87 -15.12
CA ARG A 42 2.16 -6.08 -14.85
C ARG A 42 1.25 -7.29 -14.62
N PRO A 43 1.71 -8.51 -14.93
CA PRO A 43 0.94 -9.73 -14.66
C PRO A 43 0.47 -9.82 -13.20
N GLY A 44 -0.75 -10.30 -12.99
CA GLY A 44 -1.41 -10.36 -11.68
C GLY A 44 -2.03 -9.03 -11.26
N PHE A 45 -1.31 -7.91 -11.38
CA PHE A 45 -1.87 -6.58 -11.05
C PHE A 45 -2.88 -6.09 -12.08
N VAL A 46 -2.72 -6.47 -13.35
CA VAL A 46 -3.65 -6.11 -14.43
C VAL A 46 -5.06 -6.66 -14.20
N ASP A 47 -5.17 -7.83 -13.57
CA ASP A 47 -6.44 -8.49 -13.27
C ASP A 47 -7.12 -7.90 -12.03
N ALA A 48 -6.40 -7.08 -11.25
CA ALA A 48 -6.87 -6.48 -10.00
C ALA A 48 -6.45 -4.99 -9.89
N ALA A 49 -6.63 -4.21 -10.96
CA ALA A 49 -6.14 -2.83 -11.04
C ALA A 49 -6.77 -1.88 -10.00
N ALA A 50 -7.91 -2.24 -9.41
CA ALA A 50 -8.55 -1.45 -8.35
C ALA A 50 -7.88 -1.57 -6.98
N GLY A 51 -7.02 -2.57 -6.77
CA GLY A 51 -6.40 -2.84 -5.46
C GLY A 51 -5.26 -1.91 -5.09
N PHE A 52 -4.91 -0.90 -5.90
CA PHE A 52 -3.82 0.03 -5.57
C PHE A 52 -4.27 1.15 -4.63
N HIS A 53 -3.52 1.37 -3.56
CA HIS A 53 -3.75 2.43 -2.58
C HIS A 53 -2.49 3.28 -2.41
N ILE A 54 -2.65 4.61 -2.41
CA ILE A 54 -1.59 5.57 -2.13
C ILE A 54 -1.95 6.32 -0.85
N ASP A 55 -1.17 6.10 0.19
CA ASP A 55 -1.39 6.69 1.50
C ASP A 55 -0.24 7.65 1.86
N GLU A 56 -0.56 8.81 2.43
CA GLU A 56 0.43 9.82 2.83
C GLU A 56 0.86 9.60 4.29
N TYR A 57 2.17 9.52 4.50
CA TYR A 57 2.81 9.28 5.78
C TYR A 57 3.79 10.40 6.08
N ARG A 58 3.79 10.88 7.33
CA ARG A 58 4.84 11.81 7.78
C ARG A 58 6.14 11.03 7.99
N LEU A 59 7.23 11.53 7.41
CA LEU A 59 8.55 10.94 7.59
C LEU A 59 9.00 11.12 9.06
N ASP A 60 9.73 10.13 9.56
CA ASP A 60 10.28 10.08 10.93
C ASP A 60 9.21 10.21 12.02
N GLN A 61 8.01 9.66 11.78
CA GLN A 61 6.92 9.57 12.75
C GLN A 61 6.35 8.16 12.81
N ASP A 62 6.02 7.72 14.01
CA ASP A 62 5.28 6.48 14.24
C ASP A 62 3.81 6.69 13.85
N GLN A 63 3.26 5.76 13.09
CA GLN A 63 1.84 5.78 12.68
C GLN A 63 1.01 4.70 13.40
N TRP A 64 1.69 3.76 14.02
CA TRP A 64 1.11 2.80 14.94
C TRP A 64 1.85 2.97 16.27
N ALA A 65 1.19 3.56 17.25
CA ALA A 65 1.77 3.84 18.56
C ALA A 65 1.17 2.98 19.68
N GLU A 66 0.08 2.29 19.40
CA GLU A 66 -0.77 1.60 20.37
C GLU A 66 -0.25 0.20 20.75
N GLY A 67 0.77 -0.32 20.06
CA GLY A 67 1.22 -1.71 20.18
C GLY A 67 0.24 -2.72 19.53
N TYR A 68 0.58 -4.00 19.49
CA TYR A 68 -0.27 -5.02 18.86
C TYR A 68 -0.71 -6.08 19.88
N ALA A 69 -1.91 -6.63 19.68
CA ALA A 69 -2.43 -7.78 20.42
C ALA A 69 -2.84 -8.87 19.43
N THR A 70 -2.48 -10.11 19.70
CA THR A 70 -2.98 -11.27 18.97
C THR A 70 -4.23 -11.79 19.67
N VAL A 71 -5.36 -11.88 18.96
CA VAL A 71 -6.52 -12.59 19.50
C VAL A 71 -6.14 -14.09 19.52
N GLY A 72 -6.04 -14.67 20.72
CA GLY A 72 -5.82 -16.11 20.87
C GLY A 72 -7.05 -16.88 20.37
N GLY A 73 -6.80 -17.94 19.58
CA GLY A 73 -7.83 -18.83 19.05
C GLY A 73 -8.46 -19.74 20.09
#